data_AF-A0A7W0V0B1-F1
#
_entry.id   AF-A0A7W0V0B1-F1
#
_cell.length_a   1.000
_cell.length_b   1.000
_cell.length_c   1.000
_cell.angle_alpha   90.00
_cell.angle_beta   90.00
_cell.angle_gamma   90.00
#
_symmetry.space_group_name_H-M   'P 1'
#
loop_
_entity.id
_entity.type
_entity.pdbx_description
1 polymer ?
#
loop_
_entity_poly.entity_id
_entity_poly.type
_entity_poly.pdbx_seq_one_letter_code
_entity_poly.pdbx_strand_id
1 'polypeptide(L)'
;MSSDLRKRSRGPRAKQDLVQVILQIDGQMSAAVAQILKRNGVRVKGHFQNFNARAVELPASVVEELATFDEVSYISPDRELKWLGHVTTTTGAQEVRNIFGGDSDDPKLDGSGIGIAVLDSSISKSHKSFENRDGKTRIVVSRNFAGPGLLSADPYGHGTHVASLAAGSDRIASGAYTGIAPNANLINLRVLNAQGTGSVSNLLASLDWIITNRTTYNIRVVN
;
A
#
# COMPACT_ATOMS: atom_id res chain seq x y z
N MET A 1 -22.85 -5.69 2.38
CA MET A 1 -22.63 -4.55 1.44
C MET A 1 -22.61 -3.23 2.20
N SER A 2 -21.87 -2.23 1.72
CA SER A 2 -21.85 -0.87 2.30
C SER A 2 -23.13 -0.06 1.99
N SER A 3 -23.42 0.95 2.80
CA SER A 3 -24.66 1.76 2.72
C SER A 3 -24.74 2.68 1.50
N ASP A 4 -23.60 3.16 0.99
CA ASP A 4 -23.48 3.95 -0.23
C ASP A 4 -23.76 3.13 -1.49
N LEU A 5 -23.26 1.90 -1.57
CA LEU A 5 -23.56 0.98 -2.67
C LEU A 5 -25.04 0.62 -2.72
N ARG A 6 -25.68 0.37 -1.56
CA ARG A 6 -27.12 0.08 -1.48
C ARG A 6 -28.00 1.22 -2.04
N LYS A 7 -27.55 2.48 -1.91
CA LYS A 7 -28.28 3.62 -2.50
C LYS A 7 -28.18 3.63 -4.03
N ARG A 8 -26.99 3.33 -4.57
CA ARG A 8 -26.76 3.32 -6.02
C ARG A 8 -27.44 2.15 -6.72
N SER A 9 -27.44 0.97 -6.10
CA SER A 9 -28.09 -0.24 -6.64
C SER A 9 -29.60 -0.09 -6.85
N ARG A 10 -30.26 0.77 -6.05
CA ARG A 10 -31.71 1.04 -6.13
C ARG A 10 -32.06 2.28 -6.94
N GLY A 11 -31.07 2.97 -7.48
CA GLY A 11 -31.26 4.20 -8.24
C GLY A 11 -31.85 3.95 -9.65
N PRO A 12 -32.49 4.96 -10.27
CA PRO A 12 -33.13 4.83 -11.58
C PRO A 12 -32.16 4.49 -12.73
N ARG A 13 -30.85 4.65 -12.52
CA ARG A 13 -29.78 4.32 -13.49
C ARG A 13 -28.94 3.10 -13.09
N ALA A 14 -29.35 2.29 -12.11
CA ALA A 14 -28.52 1.23 -11.53
C ALA A 14 -27.99 0.18 -12.54
N LYS A 15 -28.71 -0.07 -13.64
CA LYS A 15 -28.27 -0.98 -14.72
C LYS A 15 -27.19 -0.39 -15.63
N GLN A 16 -27.08 0.93 -15.67
CA GLN A 16 -26.14 1.69 -16.52
C GLN A 16 -24.97 2.26 -15.71
N ASP A 17 -25.18 2.45 -14.40
CA ASP A 17 -24.18 2.97 -13.46
C ASP A 17 -23.17 1.88 -13.09
N LEU A 18 -21.96 1.96 -13.63
CA LEU A 18 -20.86 1.05 -13.27
C LEU A 18 -20.22 1.46 -11.96
N VAL A 19 -20.01 0.49 -11.08
CA VAL A 19 -19.35 0.64 -9.79
C VAL A 19 -18.10 -0.21 -9.73
N GLN A 20 -17.04 0.34 -9.14
CA GLN A 20 -15.85 -0.42 -8.76
C GLN A 20 -15.99 -0.83 -7.29
N VAL A 21 -15.87 -2.13 -7.04
CA VAL A 21 -16.05 -2.70 -5.71
C VAL A 21 -14.95 -3.72 -5.40
N ILE A 22 -14.68 -3.90 -4.13
CA ILE A 22 -13.94 -5.04 -3.60
C ILE A 22 -14.98 -6.09 -3.19
N LEU A 23 -14.93 -7.23 -3.87
CA LEU A 23 -15.75 -8.41 -3.60
C LEU A 23 -14.91 -9.41 -2.81
N GLN A 24 -15.28 -9.67 -1.57
CA GLN A 24 -14.65 -10.69 -0.72
C GLN A 24 -15.52 -11.94 -0.69
N ILE A 25 -14.90 -13.10 -0.91
CA ILE A 25 -15.55 -14.40 -0.94
C ILE A 25 -15.00 -15.24 0.22
N ASP A 26 -15.87 -15.99 0.88
CA ASP A 26 -15.45 -16.99 1.86
C ASP A 26 -15.32 -18.35 1.16
N GLY A 27 -14.13 -18.95 1.26
CA GLY A 27 -13.84 -20.23 0.61
C GLY A 27 -13.81 -20.16 -0.92
N GLN A 28 -14.43 -21.13 -1.59
CA GLN A 28 -14.41 -21.25 -3.05
C GLN A 28 -15.61 -20.52 -3.68
N MET A 29 -15.36 -19.79 -4.76
CA MET A 29 -16.42 -19.13 -5.53
C MET A 29 -17.32 -20.18 -6.20
N SER A 30 -18.62 -20.13 -5.93
CA SER A 30 -19.58 -21.05 -6.54
C SER A 30 -19.76 -20.81 -8.05
N ALA A 31 -20.28 -21.83 -8.74
CA ALA A 31 -20.66 -21.70 -10.15
C ALA A 31 -21.76 -20.65 -10.37
N ALA A 32 -22.66 -20.46 -9.39
CA ALA A 32 -23.73 -19.47 -9.46
C ALA A 32 -23.19 -18.04 -9.45
N VAL A 33 -22.27 -17.73 -8.51
CA VAL A 33 -21.58 -16.43 -8.49
C VAL A 33 -20.78 -16.23 -9.78
N ALA A 34 -20.03 -17.24 -10.22
CA ALA A 34 -19.28 -17.17 -11.48
C ALA A 34 -20.18 -16.85 -12.69
N GLN A 35 -21.38 -17.43 -12.75
CA GLN A 35 -22.35 -17.20 -13.80
C GLN A 35 -22.92 -15.77 -13.74
N ILE A 36 -23.18 -15.24 -12.55
CA ILE A 36 -23.62 -13.84 -12.37
C ILE A 36 -22.55 -12.87 -12.86
N LEU A 37 -21.29 -13.10 -12.51
CA LEU A 37 -20.18 -12.28 -12.98
C LEU A 37 -20.09 -12.31 -14.52
N LYS A 38 -20.20 -13.50 -15.12
CA LYS A 38 -20.11 -13.67 -16.58
C LYS A 38 -21.27 -13.01 -17.32
N ARG A 39 -22.51 -13.28 -16.92
CA ARG A 39 -23.71 -12.81 -17.66
C ARG A 39 -23.91 -11.30 -17.57
N ASN A 40 -23.41 -10.66 -16.51
CA ASN A 40 -23.49 -9.21 -16.32
C ASN A 40 -22.25 -8.47 -16.83
N GLY A 41 -21.34 -9.15 -17.55
CA GLY A 41 -20.16 -8.52 -18.14
C GLY A 41 -19.20 -7.94 -17.09
N VAL A 42 -19.12 -8.53 -15.90
CA VAL A 42 -18.28 -8.03 -14.82
C VAL A 42 -16.80 -8.07 -15.24
N ARG A 43 -16.12 -6.94 -15.14
CA ARG A 43 -14.69 -6.84 -15.41
C ARG A 43 -13.91 -7.04 -14.12
N VAL A 44 -13.08 -8.08 -14.07
CA VAL A 44 -12.13 -8.28 -12.97
C VAL A 44 -10.91 -7.38 -13.21
N LYS A 45 -10.65 -6.48 -12.26
CA LYS A 45 -9.54 -5.51 -12.28
C LYS A 45 -8.32 -6.04 -11.52
N GLY A 46 -8.53 -6.89 -10.52
CA GLY A 46 -7.47 -7.51 -9.73
C GLY A 46 -7.97 -8.65 -8.84
N HIS A 47 -7.05 -9.53 -8.45
CA HIS A 47 -7.29 -10.64 -7.52
C HIS A 47 -6.24 -10.57 -6.41
N PHE A 48 -6.69 -10.60 -5.16
CA PHE A 48 -5.85 -10.61 -3.97
C PHE A 48 -5.97 -11.99 -3.30
N GLN A 49 -4.96 -12.83 -3.49
CA GLN A 49 -5.03 -14.26 -3.13
C GLN A 49 -5.12 -14.47 -1.61
N ASN A 50 -4.32 -13.73 -0.84
CA ASN A 50 -4.24 -13.88 0.61
C ASN A 50 -5.48 -13.35 1.33
N PHE A 51 -6.26 -12.50 0.67
CA PHE A 51 -7.53 -11.97 1.20
C PHE A 51 -8.78 -12.65 0.63
N ASN A 52 -8.60 -13.57 -0.34
CA ASN A 52 -9.67 -14.15 -1.14
C ASN A 52 -10.67 -13.09 -1.65
N ALA A 53 -10.12 -12.00 -2.19
CA ALA A 53 -10.88 -10.84 -2.61
C ALA A 53 -10.55 -10.43 -4.04
N ARG A 54 -11.48 -9.75 -4.71
CA ARG A 54 -11.35 -9.30 -6.09
C ARG A 54 -11.79 -7.86 -6.23
N ALA A 55 -10.98 -7.05 -6.89
CA ALA A 55 -11.41 -5.75 -7.39
C ALA A 55 -12.16 -5.98 -8.70
N VAL A 56 -13.42 -5.56 -8.76
CA VAL A 56 -14.32 -5.80 -9.89
C VAL A 56 -15.08 -4.54 -10.26
N GLU A 57 -15.39 -4.40 -11.55
CA GLU A 57 -16.24 -3.35 -12.10
C GLU A 57 -17.51 -3.99 -12.66
N LEU A 58 -18.66 -3.55 -12.16
CA LEU A 58 -19.97 -4.16 -12.47
C LEU A 58 -21.11 -3.13 -12.39
N PRO A 59 -22.26 -3.36 -13.04
CA PRO A 59 -23.42 -2.49 -12.88
C PRO A 59 -23.94 -2.49 -11.44
N ALA A 60 -24.27 -1.32 -10.89
CA ALA A 60 -24.70 -1.16 -9.49
C ALA A 60 -25.86 -2.09 -9.12
N SER A 61 -26.76 -2.40 -10.07
CA SER A 61 -27.86 -3.34 -9.86
C SER A 61 -27.43 -4.77 -9.49
N VAL A 62 -26.22 -5.19 -9.90
CA VAL A 62 -25.68 -6.53 -9.66
C VAL A 62 -25.14 -6.69 -8.23
N VAL A 63 -24.83 -5.58 -7.55
CA VAL A 63 -24.32 -5.61 -6.17
C VAL A 63 -25.30 -6.26 -5.19
N GLU A 64 -26.60 -5.96 -5.33
CA GLU A 64 -27.61 -6.55 -4.44
C GLU A 64 -27.76 -8.04 -4.66
N GLU A 65 -27.75 -8.49 -5.92
CA GLU A 65 -27.81 -9.91 -6.24
C GLU A 65 -26.58 -10.65 -5.73
N LEU A 66 -25.37 -10.10 -5.89
CA LEU A 66 -24.17 -10.73 -5.33
C LEU A 66 -24.20 -10.82 -3.80
N ALA A 67 -24.83 -9.84 -3.14
CA ALA A 67 -24.92 -9.81 -1.69
C ALA A 67 -25.95 -10.80 -1.10
N THR A 68 -26.72 -11.53 -1.93
CA THR A 68 -27.62 -12.58 -1.44
C THR A 68 -26.95 -13.94 -1.28
N PHE A 69 -25.70 -14.08 -1.74
CA PHE A 69 -24.96 -15.34 -1.68
C PHE A 69 -24.24 -15.46 -0.33
N ASP A 70 -24.39 -16.60 0.34
CA ASP A 70 -23.77 -16.86 1.63
C ASP A 70 -22.24 -16.88 1.55
N GLU A 71 -21.67 -17.29 0.41
CA GLU A 71 -20.23 -17.24 0.17
C GLU A 71 -19.69 -15.82 -0.06
N VAL A 72 -20.54 -14.80 -0.22
CA VAL A 72 -20.13 -13.40 -0.37
C VAL A 72 -20.09 -12.73 1.00
N SER A 73 -18.91 -12.74 1.61
CA SER A 73 -18.67 -12.18 2.94
C SER A 73 -18.88 -10.66 2.98
N TYR A 74 -18.29 -9.95 2.02
CA TYR A 74 -18.38 -8.49 1.98
C TYR A 74 -18.28 -7.92 0.56
N ILE A 75 -18.99 -6.81 0.36
CA ILE A 75 -18.88 -5.97 -0.85
C ILE A 75 -18.70 -4.53 -0.38
N SER A 76 -17.55 -3.94 -0.70
CA SER A 76 -17.21 -2.55 -0.38
C SER A 76 -16.86 -1.76 -1.63
N PRO A 77 -17.01 -0.43 -1.63
CA PRO A 77 -16.60 0.39 -2.76
C PRO A 77 -15.07 0.44 -2.84
N ASP A 78 -14.52 0.40 -4.06
CA ASP A 78 -13.11 0.70 -4.28
C ASP A 78 -12.91 2.21 -4.26
N ARG A 79 -12.65 2.76 -3.07
CA ARG A 79 -12.59 4.21 -2.84
C ARG A 79 -11.24 4.78 -3.26
N GLU A 80 -11.26 6.03 -3.70
CA GLU A 80 -10.04 6.82 -3.85
C GLU A 80 -9.40 7.06 -2.48
N LEU A 81 -8.10 6.81 -2.40
CA LEU A 81 -7.24 7.14 -1.27
C LEU A 81 -6.47 8.41 -1.59
N LYS A 82 -6.34 9.28 -0.59
CA LYS A 82 -5.44 10.43 -0.62
C LYS A 82 -4.41 10.25 0.49
N TRP A 83 -3.19 10.71 0.24
CA TRP A 83 -2.12 10.76 1.23
C TRP A 83 -2.60 11.46 2.51
N LEU A 84 -2.18 10.95 3.66
CA LEU A 84 -2.44 11.53 4.97
C LEU A 84 -1.11 12.03 5.53
N GLY A 85 -0.99 13.34 5.75
CA GLY A 85 0.20 13.94 6.37
C GLY A 85 0.10 15.45 6.43
N HIS A 86 -0.07 16.02 7.60
CA HIS A 86 0.20 17.46 7.79
C HIS A 86 1.70 17.59 8.05
N VAL A 87 2.42 18.43 7.29
CA VAL A 87 3.82 18.77 7.59
C VAL A 87 3.81 19.59 8.88
N THR A 88 3.83 18.91 10.03
CA THR A 88 4.08 19.55 11.31
C THR A 88 5.55 19.33 11.64
N THR A 89 6.30 20.42 11.59
CA THR A 89 7.71 20.48 11.98
C THR A 89 7.81 20.29 13.48
N THR A 90 7.89 19.04 13.95
CA THR A 90 8.58 18.61 15.18
C THR A 90 8.67 17.09 15.10
N THR A 91 9.70 16.57 14.43
CA THR A 91 10.02 15.16 14.54
C THR A 91 10.82 14.98 15.84
N GLY A 92 10.18 14.50 16.91
CA GLY A 92 10.85 14.04 18.14
C GLY A 92 11.79 12.84 17.92
N ALA A 93 12.23 12.61 16.67
CA ALA A 93 13.14 11.55 16.26
C ALA A 93 14.49 11.65 16.96
N GLN A 94 14.95 12.86 17.29
CA GLN A 94 16.16 13.05 18.08
C GLN A 94 15.97 12.60 19.53
N GLU A 95 14.82 12.87 20.13
CA GLU A 95 14.50 12.39 21.48
C GLU A 95 14.39 10.86 21.51
N VAL A 96 13.72 10.25 20.53
CA VAL A 96 13.65 8.78 20.39
C VAL A 96 15.03 8.16 20.21
N ARG A 97 15.89 8.78 19.39
CA ARG A 97 17.28 8.33 19.25
C ARG A 97 18.07 8.43 20.55
N ASN A 98 17.82 9.46 21.37
CA ASN A 98 18.49 9.63 22.65
C ASN A 98 17.98 8.62 23.70
N ILE A 99 16.71 8.19 23.62
CA ILE A 99 16.16 7.13 24.49
C ILE A 99 16.87 5.79 24.24
N PHE A 100 17.14 5.44 22.97
CA PHE A 100 17.81 4.19 22.60
C PHE A 100 19.32 4.31 22.33
N GLY A 101 19.87 5.52 22.44
CA GLY A 101 21.26 5.84 22.12
C GLY A 101 22.04 6.47 23.27
N GLY A 102 21.45 6.53 24.47
CA GLY A 102 22.12 6.98 25.69
C GLY A 102 23.10 5.92 26.20
N ASP A 103 24.32 6.35 26.51
CA ASP A 103 25.44 5.60 27.11
C ASP A 103 25.01 4.31 27.83
N SER A 104 25.08 3.19 27.12
CA SER A 104 25.02 1.86 27.69
C SER A 104 25.46 0.85 26.65
N ASP A 105 26.11 -0.23 27.09
CA ASP A 105 26.63 -1.36 26.32
C ASP A 105 25.56 -2.17 25.52
N ASP A 106 24.42 -1.56 25.19
CA ASP A 106 23.35 -2.16 24.39
C ASP A 106 23.67 -1.99 22.90
N PRO A 107 23.63 -3.05 22.06
CA PRO A 107 23.84 -2.92 20.62
C PRO A 107 22.93 -1.82 20.05
N LYS A 108 23.55 -0.80 19.43
CA LYS A 108 22.84 0.28 18.74
C LYS A 108 21.79 -0.30 17.80
N LEU A 109 20.51 -0.21 18.18
CA LEU A 109 19.40 -0.67 17.37
C LEU A 109 19.23 0.29 16.18
N ASP A 110 19.70 -0.14 15.01
CA ASP A 110 19.75 0.69 13.79
C ASP A 110 18.88 0.13 12.65
N GLY A 111 18.15 -0.95 12.91
CA GLY A 111 17.30 -1.64 11.94
C GLY A 111 18.02 -2.58 11.00
N SER A 112 19.31 -2.87 11.21
CA SER A 112 20.08 -3.81 10.39
C SER A 112 19.34 -5.14 10.20
N GLY A 113 19.22 -5.56 8.94
CA GLY A 113 18.54 -6.79 8.55
C GLY A 113 17.01 -6.72 8.52
N ILE A 114 16.38 -5.64 9.03
CA ILE A 114 14.92 -5.46 9.01
C ILE A 114 14.46 -4.79 7.71
N GLY A 115 13.37 -5.29 7.12
CA GLY A 115 12.67 -4.67 6.02
C GLY A 115 11.54 -3.75 6.47
N ILE A 116 11.52 -2.53 5.95
CA ILE A 116 10.44 -1.55 6.10
C ILE A 116 9.77 -1.38 4.73
N ALA A 117 8.51 -1.78 4.61
CA ALA A 117 7.70 -1.53 3.43
C ALA A 117 7.05 -0.15 3.50
N VAL A 118 7.24 0.65 2.46
CA VAL A 118 6.68 1.99 2.32
C VAL A 118 5.67 1.97 1.18
N LEU A 119 4.40 2.19 1.50
CA LEU A 119 3.25 2.11 0.62
C LEU A 119 2.79 3.53 0.27
N ASP A 120 3.47 4.15 -0.70
CA ASP A 120 3.33 5.60 -0.93
C ASP A 120 3.42 5.95 -2.44
N SER A 121 3.86 7.17 -2.77
CA SER A 121 4.05 7.69 -4.13
C SER A 121 5.29 7.17 -4.86
N SER A 122 6.08 6.32 -4.19
CA SER A 122 7.40 5.75 -4.55
C SER A 122 8.51 6.24 -3.61
N ILE A 123 9.73 5.75 -3.80
CA ILE A 123 10.96 6.24 -3.16
C ILE A 123 11.97 6.54 -4.26
N SER A 124 12.59 7.72 -4.23
CA SER A 124 13.66 8.08 -5.16
C SER A 124 14.91 7.23 -4.94
N LYS A 125 15.19 6.30 -5.86
CA LYS A 125 16.21 5.26 -5.68
C LYS A 125 17.65 5.81 -5.65
N SER A 126 17.89 6.91 -6.36
CA SER A 126 19.20 7.57 -6.47
C SER A 126 19.48 8.54 -5.32
N HIS A 127 18.56 8.71 -4.37
CA HIS A 127 18.75 9.62 -3.27
C HIS A 127 19.76 9.06 -2.26
N LYS A 128 20.86 9.79 -2.01
CA LYS A 128 21.99 9.33 -1.16
C LYS A 128 21.60 8.95 0.27
N SER A 129 20.52 9.52 0.81
CA SER A 129 19.98 9.12 2.12
C SER A 129 19.68 7.61 2.20
N PHE A 130 19.36 6.95 1.08
CA PHE A 130 19.06 5.52 1.04
C PHE A 130 20.25 4.65 0.65
N GLU A 131 21.45 5.20 0.55
CA GLU A 131 22.66 4.41 0.33
C GLU A 131 23.15 3.78 1.66
N ASN A 132 23.85 2.66 1.54
CA ASN A 132 24.66 2.09 2.61
C ASN A 132 26.08 2.68 2.59
N ARG A 133 26.96 2.22 3.49
CA ARG A 133 28.36 2.68 3.56
C ARG A 133 29.16 2.45 2.28
N ASP A 134 28.80 1.46 1.48
CA ASP A 134 29.46 1.15 0.20
C ASP A 134 28.88 1.95 -0.99
N GLY A 135 27.93 2.87 -0.74
CA GLY A 135 27.27 3.65 -1.79
C GLY A 135 26.21 2.87 -2.58
N LYS A 136 25.83 1.66 -2.12
CA LYS A 136 24.74 0.89 -2.73
C LYS A 136 23.41 1.27 -2.10
N THR A 137 22.36 1.34 -2.90
CA THR A 137 21.00 1.60 -2.40
C THR A 137 20.52 0.46 -1.48
N ARG A 138 19.87 0.82 -0.37
CA ARG A 138 19.16 -0.06 0.56
C ARG A 138 17.71 -0.30 0.14
N ILE A 139 17.26 0.28 -0.98
CA ILE A 139 15.97 -0.06 -1.57
C ILE A 139 16.12 -1.40 -2.31
N VAL A 140 15.76 -2.48 -1.63
CA VAL A 140 16.03 -3.86 -2.07
C VAL A 140 15.03 -4.36 -3.10
N VAL A 141 13.83 -3.78 -3.15
CA VAL A 141 12.79 -4.12 -4.11
C VAL A 141 11.85 -2.95 -4.32
N SER A 142 11.37 -2.80 -5.57
CA SER A 142 10.32 -1.84 -5.92
C SER A 142 9.19 -2.54 -6.69
N ARG A 143 7.93 -2.17 -6.41
CA ARG A 143 6.74 -2.61 -7.15
C ARG A 143 5.77 -1.45 -7.35
N ASN A 144 5.07 -1.45 -8.48
CA ASN A 144 4.11 -0.42 -8.85
C ASN A 144 2.70 -1.02 -8.93
N PHE A 145 1.78 -0.48 -8.13
CA PHE A 145 0.37 -0.83 -8.13
C PHE A 145 -0.50 0.35 -8.59
N ALA A 146 0.06 1.55 -8.73
CA ALA A 146 -0.67 2.79 -9.03
C ALA A 146 -0.85 3.11 -10.52
N GLY A 147 -0.55 2.15 -11.42
CA GLY A 147 -0.65 2.33 -12.87
C GLY A 147 0.61 2.95 -13.50
N PRO A 148 0.49 3.72 -14.60
CA PRO A 148 1.65 4.24 -15.33
C PRO A 148 2.62 5.05 -14.46
N GLY A 149 3.92 4.79 -14.64
CA GLY A 149 4.97 5.55 -13.97
C GLY A 149 6.21 4.73 -13.66
N LEU A 150 7.32 5.44 -13.46
CA LEU A 150 8.61 4.85 -13.11
C LEU A 150 8.70 4.63 -11.58
N LEU A 151 9.43 3.58 -11.19
CA LEU A 151 9.76 3.26 -9.80
C LEU A 151 11.13 3.79 -9.36
N SER A 152 11.93 4.29 -10.29
CA SER A 152 13.25 4.86 -10.00
C SER A 152 13.17 6.26 -9.40
N ALA A 153 12.05 6.95 -9.60
CA ALA A 153 11.78 8.29 -9.12
C ALA A 153 10.53 8.33 -8.25
N ASP A 154 10.40 9.41 -7.50
CA ASP A 154 9.21 9.75 -6.73
C ASP A 154 8.82 11.18 -7.12
N PRO A 155 7.98 11.35 -8.15
CA PRO A 155 7.64 12.67 -8.68
C PRO A 155 6.78 13.50 -7.71
N TYR A 156 6.13 12.84 -6.75
CA TYR A 156 5.33 13.51 -5.74
C TYR A 156 6.17 13.88 -4.51
N GLY A 157 7.13 13.03 -4.13
CA GLY A 157 8.14 13.30 -3.10
C GLY A 157 7.76 12.87 -1.68
N HIS A 158 6.47 12.59 -1.42
CA HIS A 158 6.00 12.21 -0.09
C HIS A 158 6.60 10.89 0.38
N GLY A 159 6.57 9.84 -0.45
CA GLY A 159 7.15 8.55 -0.09
C GLY A 159 8.66 8.61 0.19
N THR A 160 9.40 9.45 -0.55
CA THR A 160 10.82 9.72 -0.27
C THR A 160 11.02 10.41 1.08
N HIS A 161 10.16 11.37 1.43
CA HIS A 161 10.20 12.03 2.73
C HIS A 161 9.85 11.06 3.87
N VAL A 162 8.79 10.27 3.74
CA VAL A 162 8.40 9.25 4.73
C VAL A 162 9.52 8.23 4.92
N ALA A 163 10.10 7.72 3.82
CA ALA A 163 11.20 6.77 3.88
C ALA A 163 12.46 7.33 4.54
N SER A 164 12.76 8.62 4.36
CA SER A 164 13.94 9.25 4.99
C SER A 164 13.77 9.42 6.49
N LEU A 165 12.56 9.73 6.97
CA LEU A 165 12.26 9.75 8.40
C LEU A 165 12.43 8.36 9.04
N ALA A 166 11.95 7.32 8.35
CA ALA A 166 12.05 5.95 8.84
C ALA A 166 13.49 5.44 8.83
N ALA A 167 14.20 5.58 7.71
CA ALA A 167 15.45 4.86 7.47
C ALA A 167 16.52 5.68 6.73
N GLY A 168 16.47 7.02 6.77
CA GLY A 168 17.51 7.86 6.19
C GLY A 168 18.87 7.61 6.83
N SER A 169 19.92 7.51 6.02
CA SER A 169 21.30 7.38 6.50
C SER A 169 21.90 8.72 6.93
N ASP A 170 23.08 8.65 7.53
CA ASP A 170 23.88 9.80 7.95
C ASP A 170 24.58 10.54 6.79
N ARG A 171 24.42 10.08 5.55
CA ARG A 171 25.13 10.59 4.37
C ARG A 171 24.75 12.00 3.91
N ILE A 172 23.64 12.55 4.41
CA ILE A 172 23.17 13.89 4.06
C ILE A 172 23.36 14.82 5.26
N ALA A 173 23.90 16.02 5.00
CA ALA A 173 24.02 17.10 5.99
C ALA A 173 24.68 16.63 7.30
N SER A 174 25.75 15.85 7.20
CA SER A 174 26.50 15.31 8.36
C SER A 174 25.62 14.57 9.37
N GLY A 175 24.60 13.85 8.88
CA GLY A 175 23.68 13.07 9.68
C GLY A 175 22.53 13.84 10.34
N ALA A 176 22.37 15.15 10.04
CA ALA A 176 21.27 15.96 10.58
C ALA A 176 19.88 15.39 10.27
N TYR A 177 19.75 14.62 9.19
CA TYR A 177 18.48 14.01 8.75
C TYR A 177 18.50 12.48 8.82
N THR A 178 19.31 11.91 9.73
CA THR A 178 19.32 10.46 9.98
C THR A 178 17.93 10.03 10.45
N GLY A 179 17.41 8.94 9.87
CA GLY A 179 16.14 8.34 10.27
C GLY A 179 16.25 7.59 11.60
N ILE A 180 15.17 6.91 11.98
CA ILE A 180 15.14 6.09 13.20
C ILE A 180 15.93 4.78 13.03
N ALA A 181 15.78 4.12 11.88
CA ALA A 181 16.39 2.84 11.55
C ALA A 181 17.31 2.97 10.32
N PRO A 182 18.46 3.67 10.46
CA PRO A 182 19.29 4.09 9.33
C PRO A 182 19.93 2.95 8.53
N ASN A 183 19.95 1.71 9.05
CA ASN A 183 20.48 0.53 8.36
C ASN A 183 19.40 -0.47 7.92
N ALA A 184 18.11 -0.13 8.07
CA ALA A 184 17.03 -0.95 7.55
C ALA A 184 17.02 -1.01 6.01
N ASN A 185 16.53 -2.13 5.48
CA ASN A 185 16.22 -2.30 4.07
C ASN A 185 14.86 -1.67 3.76
N LEU A 186 14.76 -0.99 2.62
CA LEU A 186 13.53 -0.35 2.16
C LEU A 186 12.87 -1.16 1.05
N ILE A 187 11.55 -1.37 1.18
CA ILE A 187 10.71 -2.01 0.18
C ILE A 187 9.76 -0.93 -0.36
N ASN A 188 10.01 -0.50 -1.60
CA ASN A 188 9.25 0.57 -2.25
C ASN A 188 7.99 0.00 -2.94
N LEU A 189 6.82 0.24 -2.36
CA LEU A 189 5.54 -0.19 -2.94
C LEU A 189 4.73 1.05 -3.33
N ARG A 190 4.73 1.37 -4.61
CA ARG A 190 3.98 2.53 -5.10
C ARG A 190 2.49 2.21 -5.18
N VAL A 191 1.69 2.86 -4.34
CA VAL A 191 0.21 2.75 -4.32
C VAL A 191 -0.50 4.06 -4.67
N LEU A 192 0.24 5.18 -4.65
CA LEU A 192 -0.22 6.51 -5.08
C LEU A 192 0.40 6.90 -6.42
N ASN A 193 -0.35 7.65 -7.22
CA ASN A 193 0.12 8.21 -8.49
C ASN A 193 0.90 9.53 -8.27
N ALA A 194 1.27 10.20 -9.36
CA ALA A 194 2.04 11.44 -9.31
C ALA A 194 1.28 12.63 -8.67
N GLN A 195 -0.04 12.51 -8.48
CA GLN A 195 -0.89 13.49 -7.81
C GLN A 195 -1.17 13.09 -6.34
N GLY A 196 -0.54 12.04 -5.83
CA GLY A 196 -0.76 11.53 -4.47
C GLY A 196 -2.12 10.84 -4.29
N THR A 197 -2.77 10.40 -5.38
CA THR A 197 -4.05 9.68 -5.31
C THR A 197 -3.86 8.20 -5.65
N GLY A 198 -4.60 7.34 -4.96
CA GLY A 198 -4.62 5.89 -5.17
C GLY A 198 -6.01 5.32 -4.99
N SER A 199 -6.13 4.00 -4.99
CA SER A 199 -7.38 3.29 -4.70
C SER A 199 -7.18 2.27 -3.59
N VAL A 200 -8.27 1.86 -2.94
CA VAL A 200 -8.26 0.74 -1.99
C VAL A 200 -7.73 -0.53 -2.66
N SER A 201 -8.07 -0.77 -3.92
CA SER A 201 -7.54 -1.89 -4.70
C SER A 201 -6.02 -1.86 -4.87
N ASN A 202 -5.40 -0.69 -5.09
CA ASN A 202 -3.94 -0.57 -5.16
C ASN A 202 -3.29 -0.91 -3.81
N LEU A 203 -3.89 -0.42 -2.73
CA LEU A 203 -3.42 -0.71 -1.37
C LEU A 203 -3.54 -2.21 -1.07
N LEU A 204 -4.68 -2.83 -1.33
CA LEU A 204 -4.88 -4.27 -1.12
C LEU A 204 -3.92 -5.11 -1.98
N ALA A 205 -3.68 -4.71 -3.23
CA ALA A 205 -2.69 -5.38 -4.10
C ALA A 205 -1.29 -5.36 -3.48
N SER A 206 -0.89 -4.23 -2.89
CA SER A 206 0.40 -4.09 -2.24
C SER A 206 0.51 -4.92 -0.95
N LEU A 207 -0.54 -4.96 -0.13
CA LEU A 207 -0.59 -5.76 1.10
C LEU A 207 -0.57 -7.26 0.78
N ASP A 208 -1.29 -7.69 -0.26
CA ASP A 208 -1.29 -9.06 -0.75
C ASP A 208 0.12 -9.49 -1.20
N TRP A 209 0.83 -8.60 -1.88
CA TRP A 209 2.21 -8.79 -2.26
C TRP A 209 3.14 -8.87 -1.03
N ILE A 210 2.94 -8.02 -0.01
CA ILE A 210 3.72 -8.05 1.23
C ILE A 210 3.56 -9.38 1.95
N ILE A 211 2.33 -9.87 2.15
CA ILE A 211 2.08 -11.15 2.83
C ILE A 211 2.86 -12.28 2.16
N THR A 212 2.87 -12.29 0.83
CA THR A 212 3.58 -13.27 0.01
C THR A 212 5.11 -13.14 0.12
N ASN A 213 5.65 -11.92 0.28
CA ASN A 213 7.08 -11.64 0.18
C ASN A 213 7.75 -11.25 1.51
N ARG A 214 7.01 -11.21 2.62
CA ARG A 214 7.49 -10.73 3.93
C ARG A 214 8.71 -11.50 4.43
N THR A 215 8.76 -12.80 4.19
CA THR A 215 9.88 -13.64 4.62
C THR A 215 11.12 -13.36 3.76
N THR A 216 10.94 -13.26 2.43
CA THR A 216 12.03 -13.01 1.47
C THR A 216 12.79 -11.71 1.76
N TYR A 217 12.06 -10.64 2.10
CA TYR A 217 12.65 -9.32 2.37
C TYR A 217 12.73 -8.97 3.86
N ASN A 218 12.47 -9.94 4.74
CA ASN A 218 12.37 -9.77 6.21
C ASN A 218 11.53 -8.52 6.61
N ILE A 219 10.37 -8.33 5.97
CA ILE A 219 9.47 -7.20 6.23
C ILE A 219 8.88 -7.36 7.62
N ARG A 220 9.18 -6.43 8.52
CA ARG A 220 8.65 -6.37 9.90
C ARG A 220 7.82 -5.13 10.17
N VAL A 221 7.94 -4.12 9.31
CA VAL A 221 7.21 -2.85 9.43
C VAL A 221 6.58 -2.53 8.08
N VAL A 222 5.33 -2.09 8.12
CA VAL A 222 4.59 -1.58 6.97
C VAL A 222 4.14 -0.16 7.33
N ASN A 223 4.43 0.80 6.47
CA ASN A 223 4.00 2.19 6.56
C ASN A 223 3.35 2.59 5.25
#